data_AF-A0A261D9E0-F1
#
_entry.id   AF-A0A261D9E0-F1
#
_cell.length_a   1.000
_cell.length_b   1.000
_cell.length_c   1.000
_cell.angle_alpha   90.00
_cell.angle_beta   90.00
_cell.angle_gamma   90.00
#
_symmetry.space_group_name_H-M   'P 1'
#
loop_
_entity.id
_entity.type
_entity.pdbx_description
1 polymer ?
#
loop_
_entity_poly.entity_id
_entity_poly.type
_entity_poly.pdbx_seq_one_letter_code
_entity_poly.pdbx_strand_id
1 'polypeptide(L)'
;MVWNMFVMMAQSYVDNLRDNVNRSIAQKLRQGEWISTAPIGYLHIKSNNSRDRGKGKIIVDPDRAPLIKKVFETYAIGTHTLSEMLEKTKEWGLRNARGNQGQLCQSHIYSIITNPFYYGVMRILKTKKEYPHIYPPIITKEVFDACQAVRLGWNKKPFKYGEKEYIFRGLIKCVATGRLATTETKKKTYANGKTEEWIYLRTWDSNNHNRRIYVKEEIILKEVEKVFETLRLEPELLKEVISCIKSSAKIEQDYHKNRISELQSEHTKMKTRMDKLTDLFLDGDITKAEHEEKREQLIQKREDIVNEIASHDNADDKFSECLINLVELASGAAEAFKGSTAEGNVN
;
A
#
# COMPACT_ATOMS: atom_id res chain seq x y z
N MET A 1 2.27 42.72 46.03
CA MET A 1 0.90 42.25 45.70
C MET A 1 0.38 42.82 44.37
N VAL A 2 0.42 44.14 44.16
CA VAL A 2 -0.10 44.79 42.92
C VAL A 2 0.61 44.32 41.63
N TRP A 3 1.93 44.12 41.65
CA TRP A 3 2.68 43.64 40.48
C TRP A 3 2.25 42.24 40.02
N ASN A 4 2.08 41.29 40.95
CA ASN A 4 1.58 39.94 40.64
C ASN A 4 0.19 39.97 40.01
N MET A 5 -0.68 40.91 40.42
CA MET A 5 -2.02 41.08 39.85
C MET A 5 -1.96 41.56 38.39
N PHE A 6 -1.08 42.52 38.07
CA PHE A 6 -0.87 42.95 36.69
C PHE A 6 -0.32 41.84 35.79
N VAL A 7 0.61 41.02 36.30
CA VAL A 7 1.11 39.84 35.59
C VAL A 7 -0.01 38.85 35.33
N MET A 8 -0.87 38.59 36.32
CA MET A 8 -2.01 37.68 36.17
C MET A 8 -3.05 38.20 35.14
N MET A 9 -3.34 39.50 35.14
CA MET A 9 -4.23 40.13 34.16
C MET A 9 -3.64 40.09 32.74
N ALA A 10 -2.33 40.35 32.59
CA ALA A 10 -1.64 40.26 31.31
C ALA A 10 -1.64 38.82 30.77
N GLN A 11 -1.37 37.84 31.63
CA GLN A 11 -1.43 36.41 31.27
C GLN A 11 -2.83 36.00 30.84
N SER A 12 -3.87 36.38 31.61
CA SER A 12 -5.27 36.13 31.26
C SER A 12 -5.65 36.75 29.91
N TYR A 13 -5.17 37.96 29.59
CA TYR A 13 -5.41 38.58 28.29
C TYR A 13 -4.77 37.77 27.15
N VAL A 14 -3.52 37.32 27.31
CA VAL A 14 -2.82 36.46 26.33
C VAL A 14 -3.54 35.12 26.14
N ASP A 15 -3.98 34.50 27.23
CA ASP A 15 -4.71 33.22 27.19
C ASP A 15 -6.08 33.38 26.50
N ASN A 16 -6.79 34.47 26.77
CA ASN A 16 -8.04 34.79 26.07
C ASN A 16 -7.83 35.02 24.56
N LEU A 17 -6.74 35.71 24.16
CA LEU A 17 -6.39 35.87 22.75
C LEU A 17 -6.13 34.52 22.08
N ARG A 18 -5.37 33.64 22.74
CA ARG A 18 -5.10 32.28 22.26
C ARG A 18 -6.39 31.48 22.10
N ASP A 19 -7.28 31.52 23.08
CA ASP A 19 -8.55 30.82 23.04
C ASP A 19 -9.47 31.34 21.95
N ASN A 20 -9.52 32.65 21.74
CA ASN A 20 -10.28 33.26 20.64
C ASN A 20 -9.77 32.82 19.27
N VAL A 21 -8.44 32.72 19.08
CA VAL A 21 -7.84 32.18 17.84
C VAL A 21 -8.23 30.72 17.66
N ASN A 22 -8.15 29.89 18.70
CA ASN A 22 -8.53 28.48 18.63
C ASN A 22 -10.02 28.29 18.31
N ARG A 23 -10.90 29.10 18.92
CA ARG A 23 -12.35 29.11 18.64
C ARG A 23 -12.61 29.49 17.18
N SER A 24 -11.92 30.52 16.67
CA SER A 24 -12.04 30.94 15.27
C SER A 24 -11.58 29.84 14.30
N ILE A 25 -10.45 29.18 14.57
CA ILE A 25 -9.95 28.05 13.78
C ILE A 25 -10.96 26.90 13.80
N ALA A 26 -11.47 26.53 14.97
CA ALA A 26 -12.46 25.46 15.11
C ALA A 26 -13.76 25.77 14.36
N GLN A 27 -14.20 27.03 14.35
CA GLN A 27 -15.36 27.46 13.57
C GLN A 27 -15.12 27.33 12.07
N LYS A 28 -13.97 27.77 11.56
CA LYS A 28 -13.60 27.63 10.15
C LYS A 28 -13.56 26.17 9.71
N LEU A 29 -12.99 25.29 10.54
CA LEU A 29 -12.95 23.86 10.28
C LEU A 29 -14.35 23.22 10.23
N ARG A 30 -15.26 23.63 11.12
CA ARG A 30 -16.67 23.19 11.08
C ARG A 30 -17.39 23.67 9.81
N GLN A 31 -17.02 24.83 9.30
CA GLN A 31 -17.54 25.38 8.05
C GLN A 31 -16.84 24.82 6.80
N GLY A 32 -15.84 23.93 6.96
CA GLY A 32 -15.08 23.37 5.84
C GLY A 32 -14.12 24.37 5.18
N GLU A 33 -13.82 25.49 5.83
CA GLU A 33 -12.90 26.51 5.34
C GLU A 33 -11.44 26.16 5.63
N TRP A 34 -10.57 26.40 4.65
CA TRP A 34 -9.14 26.16 4.81
C TRP A 34 -8.48 27.29 5.62
N ILE A 35 -7.71 26.90 6.63
CA ILE A 35 -7.07 27.82 7.58
C ILE A 35 -5.67 28.25 7.17
N SER A 36 -5.03 27.51 6.26
CA SER A 36 -3.65 27.73 5.83
C SER A 36 -3.63 28.31 4.42
N THR A 37 -2.45 28.38 3.81
CA THR A 37 -2.35 28.81 2.42
C THR A 37 -2.87 27.77 1.46
N ALA A 38 -3.54 28.23 0.41
CA ALA A 38 -4.11 27.39 -0.64
C ALA A 38 -3.04 26.45 -1.25
N PRO A 39 -3.36 25.15 -1.42
CA PRO A 39 -2.51 24.22 -2.15
C PRO A 39 -2.32 24.64 -3.62
N ILE A 40 -1.27 24.13 -4.26
CA ILE A 40 -1.00 24.41 -5.69
C ILE A 40 -2.18 23.88 -6.52
N GLY A 41 -2.69 24.68 -7.46
CA GLY A 41 -3.94 24.40 -8.18
C GLY A 41 -5.15 25.16 -7.63
N TYR A 42 -4.97 25.90 -6.53
CA TYR A 42 -5.97 26.81 -5.97
C TYR A 42 -5.38 28.21 -5.74
N LEU A 43 -6.19 29.24 -5.94
CA LEU A 43 -5.83 30.64 -5.73
C LEU A 43 -6.58 31.23 -4.54
N HIS A 44 -5.87 32.04 -3.75
CA HIS A 44 -6.45 32.77 -2.65
C HIS A 44 -6.80 34.20 -3.07
N ILE A 45 -8.08 34.46 -3.36
CA ILE A 45 -8.58 35.79 -3.72
C ILE A 45 -8.87 36.57 -2.44
N LYS A 46 -8.27 37.76 -2.32
CA LYS A 46 -8.61 38.71 -1.25
C LYS A 46 -9.94 39.38 -1.59
N SER A 47 -10.86 39.44 -0.63
CA SER A 47 -12.07 40.27 -0.79
C SER A 47 -11.67 41.75 -0.82
N ASN A 48 -12.11 42.48 -1.85
CA ASN A 48 -11.84 43.92 -2.01
C ASN A 48 -12.73 44.80 -1.12
N ASN A 49 -13.72 44.21 -0.43
CA ASN A 49 -14.63 44.96 0.43
C ASN A 49 -14.01 45.25 1.81
N SER A 50 -14.10 46.51 2.24
CA SER A 50 -13.59 46.99 3.52
C SER A 50 -14.21 46.32 4.76
N ARG A 51 -15.42 45.74 4.64
CA ARG A 51 -16.10 44.93 5.67
C ARG A 51 -15.61 43.49 5.77
N ASP A 52 -14.91 42.98 4.76
CA ASP A 52 -14.43 41.60 4.66
C ASP A 52 -12.89 41.52 4.63
N ARG A 53 -12.19 42.55 5.13
CA ARG A 53 -10.74 42.51 5.32
C ARG A 53 -10.37 41.30 6.19
N GLY A 54 -9.81 40.27 5.55
CA GLY A 54 -9.42 39.01 6.20
C GLY A 54 -10.20 37.76 5.76
N LYS A 55 -11.30 37.91 5.02
CA LYS A 55 -12.04 36.80 4.40
C LYS A 55 -11.59 36.61 2.96
N GLY A 56 -10.47 35.92 2.77
CA GLY A 56 -10.07 35.47 1.44
C GLY A 56 -10.83 34.22 1.04
N LYS A 57 -11.29 34.15 -0.21
CA LYS A 57 -11.92 32.95 -0.77
C LYS A 57 -10.88 32.16 -1.55
N ILE A 58 -10.92 30.84 -1.43
CA ILE A 58 -10.10 29.94 -2.24
C ILE A 58 -10.93 29.52 -3.44
N ILE A 59 -10.39 29.72 -4.64
CA ILE A 59 -10.96 29.27 -5.90
C ILE A 59 -9.99 28.32 -6.61
N VAL A 60 -10.48 27.56 -7.57
CA VAL A 60 -9.64 26.72 -8.43
C VAL A 60 -8.82 27.63 -9.37
N ASP A 61 -7.53 27.36 -9.49
CA ASP A 61 -6.62 28.06 -10.41
C ASP A 61 -6.86 27.56 -11.86
N PRO A 62 -7.35 28.38 -12.79
CA PRO A 62 -7.68 27.92 -14.14
C PRO A 62 -6.46 27.43 -14.92
N ASP A 63 -5.27 27.96 -14.64
CA ASP A 63 -4.05 27.60 -15.37
C ASP A 63 -3.39 26.35 -14.77
N ARG A 64 -3.33 26.28 -13.42
CA ARG A 64 -2.61 25.20 -12.73
C ARG A 64 -3.46 23.98 -12.43
N ALA A 65 -4.76 24.11 -12.22
CA ALA A 65 -5.61 22.98 -11.86
C ALA A 65 -5.64 21.87 -12.93
N PRO A 66 -5.71 22.18 -14.24
CA PRO A 66 -5.62 21.15 -15.29
C PRO A 66 -4.28 20.41 -15.27
N LEU A 67 -3.18 21.13 -14.98
CA LEU A 67 -1.85 20.54 -14.88
C LEU A 67 -1.73 19.60 -13.67
N ILE A 68 -2.32 19.98 -12.53
CA ILE A 68 -2.37 19.12 -11.35
C ILE A 68 -3.19 17.86 -11.64
N LYS A 69 -4.36 18.00 -12.30
CA LYS A 69 -5.15 16.84 -12.73
C LYS A 69 -4.34 15.89 -13.61
N LYS A 70 -3.61 16.42 -14.60
CA LYS A 70 -2.71 15.66 -15.46
C LYS A 70 -1.58 14.95 -14.70
N VAL A 71 -1.03 15.56 -13.65
CA VAL A 71 -0.03 14.94 -12.76
C VAL A 71 -0.61 13.69 -12.09
N PHE A 72 -1.81 13.80 -11.52
CA PHE A 72 -2.47 12.66 -10.86
C PHE A 72 -2.81 11.56 -11.86
N GLU A 73 -3.39 11.89 -13.01
CA GLU A 73 -3.70 10.91 -14.06
C GLU A 73 -2.46 10.18 -14.57
N THR A 74 -1.36 10.91 -14.82
CA THR A 74 -0.12 10.31 -15.30
C THR A 74 0.56 9.46 -14.24
N TYR A 75 0.52 9.87 -12.98
CA TYR A 75 1.11 9.11 -11.88
C TYR A 75 0.30 7.85 -11.53
N ALA A 76 -1.02 7.90 -11.66
CA ALA A 76 -1.92 6.77 -11.43
C ALA A 76 -1.62 5.57 -12.36
N ILE A 77 -1.03 5.81 -13.55
CA ILE A 77 -0.60 4.77 -14.48
C ILE A 77 0.52 3.90 -13.88
N GLY A 78 1.32 4.44 -12.96
CA GLY A 78 2.36 3.69 -12.25
C GLY A 78 3.67 3.47 -13.02
N THR A 79 3.80 4.02 -14.22
CA THR A 79 5.01 3.90 -15.07
C THR A 79 6.12 4.88 -14.72
N HIS A 80 5.82 5.94 -13.97
CA HIS A 80 6.73 7.07 -13.79
C HIS A 80 7.23 7.26 -12.37
N THR A 81 8.54 7.47 -12.23
CA THR A 81 9.18 7.86 -10.96
C THR A 81 8.86 9.28 -10.55
N LEU A 82 8.95 9.57 -9.24
CA LEU A 82 8.79 10.95 -8.75
C LEU A 82 9.79 11.91 -9.43
N SER A 83 10.97 11.41 -9.81
CA SER A 83 11.97 12.16 -10.57
C SER A 83 11.56 12.37 -12.03
N GLU A 84 11.01 11.36 -12.70
CA GLU A 84 10.47 11.53 -14.06
C GLU A 84 9.24 12.43 -14.09
N MET A 85 8.37 12.32 -13.08
CA MET A 85 7.24 13.22 -12.90
C MET A 85 7.70 14.65 -12.72
N LEU A 86 8.85 14.87 -12.06
CA LEU A 86 9.43 16.19 -11.94
C LEU A 86 9.81 16.78 -13.30
N GLU A 87 10.50 16.02 -14.15
CA GLU A 87 10.83 16.47 -15.49
C GLU A 87 9.58 16.76 -16.34
N LYS A 88 8.58 15.87 -16.28
CA LYS A 88 7.28 16.10 -16.95
C LYS A 88 6.57 17.37 -16.47
N THR A 89 6.58 17.65 -15.17
CA THR A 89 5.97 18.89 -14.65
C THR A 89 6.70 20.15 -15.10
N LYS A 90 8.02 20.07 -15.34
CA LYS A 90 8.79 21.17 -15.92
C LYS A 90 8.43 21.39 -17.39
N GLU A 91 8.29 20.31 -18.17
CA GLU A 91 7.85 20.37 -19.57
C GLU A 91 6.45 21.00 -19.69
N TRP A 92 5.53 20.66 -18.78
CA TRP A 92 4.18 21.24 -18.76
C TRP A 92 4.13 22.66 -18.19
N GLY A 93 5.24 23.20 -17.70
CA GLY A 93 5.31 24.56 -17.15
C GLY A 93 4.64 24.74 -15.79
N LEU A 94 4.43 23.66 -15.02
CA LEU A 94 3.82 23.76 -13.69
C LEU A 94 4.78 24.46 -12.71
N ARG A 95 4.35 25.62 -12.20
CA ARG A 95 5.13 26.48 -11.29
C ARG A 95 4.47 26.65 -9.94
N ASN A 96 5.28 26.96 -8.92
CA ASN A 96 4.80 27.24 -7.58
C ASN A 96 3.88 28.49 -7.54
N ALA A 97 2.94 28.51 -6.58
CA ALA A 97 1.91 29.53 -6.41
C ALA A 97 2.37 30.80 -5.68
N ARG A 98 3.43 30.74 -4.87
CA ARG A 98 3.94 31.91 -4.12
C ARG A 98 5.06 32.63 -4.90
N GLY A 99 5.03 33.96 -4.85
CA GLY A 99 5.92 34.87 -5.59
C GLY A 99 7.38 34.44 -5.65
N ASN A 100 7.95 34.55 -6.86
CA ASN A 100 9.25 34.08 -7.35
C ASN A 100 9.41 32.57 -7.65
N GLN A 101 8.66 32.13 -8.67
CA GLN A 101 9.14 31.54 -9.95
C GLN A 101 10.11 30.34 -9.94
N GLY A 102 10.21 29.56 -8.87
CA GLY A 102 10.94 28.28 -8.90
C GLY A 102 10.20 27.16 -9.66
N GLN A 103 10.94 26.29 -10.34
CA GLN A 103 10.46 24.96 -10.73
C GLN A 103 10.08 24.17 -9.46
N LEU A 104 9.19 23.19 -9.60
CA LEU A 104 8.91 22.27 -8.50
C LEU A 104 10.17 21.47 -8.13
N CYS A 105 10.16 20.85 -6.96
CA CYS A 105 11.16 19.88 -6.57
C CYS A 105 10.46 18.57 -6.21
N GLN A 106 11.22 17.49 -6.07
CA GLN A 106 10.65 16.17 -5.84
C GLN A 106 9.76 16.11 -4.58
N SER A 107 10.11 16.85 -3.51
CA SER A 107 9.30 16.91 -2.29
C SER A 107 7.98 17.65 -2.50
N HIS A 108 7.92 18.65 -3.39
CA HIS A 108 6.67 19.31 -3.75
C HIS A 108 5.71 18.33 -4.45
N ILE A 109 6.21 17.52 -5.38
CA ILE A 109 5.40 16.52 -6.09
C ILE A 109 4.91 15.45 -5.12
N TYR A 110 5.78 14.98 -4.23
CA TYR A 110 5.40 14.06 -3.16
C TYR A 110 4.28 14.65 -2.28
N SER A 111 4.40 15.92 -1.91
CA SER A 111 3.38 16.63 -1.12
C SER A 111 2.05 16.74 -1.88
N ILE A 112 2.09 17.05 -3.19
CA ILE A 112 0.89 17.11 -4.04
C ILE A 112 0.18 15.75 -4.05
N ILE A 113 0.90 14.68 -4.42
CA ILE A 113 0.32 13.33 -4.56
C ILE A 113 -0.23 12.80 -3.23
N THR A 114 0.36 13.20 -2.10
CA THR A 114 -0.05 12.72 -0.76
C THR A 114 -1.17 13.56 -0.15
N ASN A 115 -1.48 14.74 -0.70
CA ASN A 115 -2.41 15.67 -0.08
C ASN A 115 -3.88 15.32 -0.41
N PRO A 116 -4.71 14.99 0.58
CA PRO A 116 -6.12 14.64 0.35
C PRO A 116 -7.00 15.82 -0.08
N PHE A 117 -6.47 17.05 -0.02
CA PHE A 117 -7.21 18.27 -0.40
C PHE A 117 -7.65 18.25 -1.88
N TYR A 118 -7.00 17.45 -2.74
CA TYR A 118 -7.36 17.42 -4.15
C TYR A 118 -8.68 16.70 -4.44
N TYR A 119 -9.15 15.82 -3.54
CA TYR A 119 -10.42 15.09 -3.70
C TYR A 119 -11.54 15.53 -2.75
N GLY A 120 -11.34 16.57 -1.93
CA GLY A 120 -12.40 17.09 -1.06
C GLY A 120 -12.11 17.06 0.45
N VAL A 121 -10.95 16.55 0.88
CA VAL A 121 -10.66 16.34 2.31
C VAL A 121 -9.44 17.14 2.75
N MET A 122 -9.62 17.99 3.75
CA MET A 122 -8.55 18.76 4.36
C MET A 122 -7.98 18.04 5.59
N ARG A 123 -6.66 17.85 5.63
CA ARG A 123 -5.94 17.22 6.75
C ARG A 123 -5.14 18.26 7.54
N ILE A 124 -5.37 18.33 8.85
CA ILE A 124 -4.61 19.24 9.73
C ILE A 124 -3.33 18.54 10.19
N LEU A 125 -2.17 19.08 9.82
CA LEU A 125 -0.86 18.46 10.15
C LEU A 125 -0.63 18.26 11.65
N LYS A 126 -1.07 19.21 12.50
CA LYS A 126 -0.86 19.17 13.96
C LYS A 126 -1.70 18.10 14.67
N THR A 127 -2.97 17.94 14.28
CA THR A 127 -3.90 17.02 14.95
C THR A 127 -4.10 15.72 14.16
N LYS A 128 -3.61 15.64 12.92
CA LYS A 128 -3.83 14.57 11.95
C LYS A 128 -5.31 14.25 11.69
N LYS A 129 -6.24 15.12 12.13
CA LYS A 129 -7.66 14.99 11.87
C LYS A 129 -7.99 15.43 10.46
N GLU A 130 -8.96 14.74 9.88
CA GLU A 130 -9.47 14.98 8.53
C GLU A 130 -10.87 15.58 8.60
N TYR A 131 -11.14 16.55 7.74
CA TYR A 131 -12.43 17.22 7.62
C TYR A 131 -12.77 17.38 6.14
N PRO A 132 -14.05 17.26 5.74
CA PRO A 132 -14.46 17.62 4.39
C PRO A 132 -14.33 19.14 4.19
N HIS A 133 -13.89 19.57 3.02
CA HIS A 133 -13.82 21.00 2.66
C HIS A 133 -14.87 21.38 1.61
N ILE A 134 -15.20 22.66 1.54
CA ILE A 134 -16.25 23.20 0.66
C ILE A 134 -15.80 23.49 -0.78
N TYR A 135 -14.49 23.43 -1.06
CA TYR A 135 -13.94 23.80 -2.37
C TYR A 135 -14.15 22.71 -3.43
N PRO A 136 -14.31 23.08 -4.72
CA PRO A 136 -14.44 22.10 -5.79
C PRO A 136 -13.19 21.21 -5.89
N PRO A 137 -13.33 19.88 -5.83
CA PRO A 137 -12.19 18.97 -5.94
C PRO A 137 -11.64 18.95 -7.38
N ILE A 138 -10.32 18.79 -7.51
CA ILE A 138 -9.63 18.71 -8.81
C ILE A 138 -9.64 17.27 -9.34
N ILE A 139 -9.61 16.29 -8.44
CA ILE A 139 -9.59 14.86 -8.75
C ILE A 139 -10.67 14.10 -7.97
N THR A 140 -11.00 12.89 -8.41
CA THR A 140 -11.87 11.99 -7.65
C THR A 140 -11.06 11.21 -6.61
N LYS A 141 -11.76 10.65 -5.61
CA LYS A 141 -11.15 9.78 -4.61
C LYS A 141 -10.48 8.55 -5.25
N GLU A 142 -11.09 7.99 -6.29
CA GLU A 142 -10.57 6.82 -7.02
C GLU A 142 -9.17 7.08 -7.63
N VAL A 143 -8.97 8.23 -8.28
CA VAL A 143 -7.67 8.60 -8.86
C VAL A 143 -6.63 8.81 -7.75
N PHE A 144 -7.04 9.40 -6.62
CA PHE A 144 -6.15 9.57 -5.48
C PHE A 144 -5.72 8.21 -4.90
N ASP A 145 -6.67 7.29 -4.71
CA ASP A 145 -6.42 5.96 -4.17
C ASP A 145 -5.51 5.14 -5.10
N ALA A 146 -5.69 5.25 -6.43
CA ALA A 146 -4.79 4.65 -7.42
C ALA A 146 -3.35 5.16 -7.29
N CYS A 147 -3.16 6.48 -7.14
CA CYS A 147 -1.84 7.06 -6.88
C CYS A 147 -1.22 6.58 -5.56
N GLN A 148 -2.03 6.41 -4.50
CA GLN A 148 -1.54 5.85 -3.23
C GLN A 148 -1.13 4.39 -3.38
N ALA A 149 -1.88 3.59 -4.15
CA ALA A 149 -1.55 2.20 -4.43
C ALA A 149 -0.20 2.07 -5.16
N VAL A 150 0.03 2.88 -6.20
CA VAL A 150 1.32 2.95 -6.90
C VAL A 150 2.45 3.29 -5.91
N ARG A 151 2.26 4.35 -5.12
CA ARG A 151 3.26 4.84 -4.16
C ARG A 151 3.63 3.79 -3.10
N LEU A 152 2.63 3.09 -2.55
CA LEU A 152 2.84 2.07 -1.53
C LEU A 152 3.38 0.76 -2.13
N GLY A 153 3.02 0.45 -3.38
CA GLY A 153 3.55 -0.69 -4.13
C GLY A 153 5.07 -0.63 -4.36
N TRP A 154 5.64 0.58 -4.38
CA TRP A 154 7.08 0.81 -4.55
C TRP A 154 7.92 0.54 -3.31
N ASN A 155 7.32 0.15 -2.17
CA ASN A 155 8.05 -0.39 -1.03
C ASN A 155 8.71 -1.75 -1.35
N LYS A 156 8.40 -2.38 -2.48
CA LYS A 156 9.23 -3.43 -3.07
C LYS A 156 10.46 -2.75 -3.65
N LYS A 157 11.62 -2.88 -2.98
CA LYS A 157 12.91 -2.35 -3.46
C LYS A 157 13.02 -2.59 -4.98
N PRO A 158 13.01 -1.54 -5.83
CA PRO A 158 13.38 -1.72 -7.20
C PRO A 158 14.87 -2.03 -7.18
N PHE A 159 15.21 -3.32 -7.23
CA PHE A 159 16.54 -3.69 -7.67
C PHE A 159 16.64 -3.11 -9.07
N LYS A 160 17.41 -2.03 -9.23
CA LYS A 160 17.92 -1.67 -10.55
C LYS A 160 18.59 -2.95 -11.05
N TYR A 161 18.02 -3.56 -12.08
CA TYR A 161 18.72 -4.51 -12.92
C TYR A 161 19.97 -3.78 -13.38
N GLY A 162 21.08 -4.03 -12.68
CA GLY A 162 22.37 -3.72 -13.26
C GLY A 162 22.56 -4.72 -14.39
N GLU A 163 23.18 -4.31 -15.49
CA GLU A 163 23.46 -5.13 -16.67
C GLU A 163 24.13 -6.48 -16.36
N LYS A 164 24.71 -6.64 -15.16
CA LYS A 164 25.30 -7.90 -14.70
C LYS A 164 24.33 -8.68 -13.82
N GLU A 165 23.87 -9.78 -14.35
CA GLU A 165 23.19 -10.83 -13.61
C GLU A 165 24.23 -11.57 -12.75
N TYR A 166 24.01 -11.56 -11.43
CA TYR A 166 24.79 -12.38 -10.50
C TYR A 166 23.81 -13.23 -9.71
N ILE A 167 24.06 -14.54 -9.62
CA ILE A 167 23.13 -15.54 -9.08
C ILE A 167 22.74 -15.22 -7.64
N PHE A 168 23.72 -14.85 -6.80
CA PHE A 168 23.52 -14.64 -5.37
C PHE A 168 23.26 -13.19 -4.95
N ARG A 169 22.99 -12.29 -5.90
CA ARG A 169 22.85 -10.86 -5.60
C ARG A 169 21.66 -10.61 -4.68
N GLY A 170 21.94 -10.10 -3.48
CA GLY A 170 20.91 -9.77 -2.50
C GLY A 170 20.36 -10.95 -1.71
N LEU A 171 20.82 -12.18 -1.97
CA LEU A 171 20.39 -13.40 -1.29
C LEU A 171 21.23 -13.71 -0.05
N ILE A 172 22.54 -13.48 -0.13
CA ILE A 172 23.49 -13.88 0.92
C ILE A 172 23.75 -12.75 1.91
N LYS A 173 23.66 -13.05 3.21
CA LYS A 173 24.00 -12.14 4.31
C LYS A 173 25.14 -12.71 5.14
N CYS A 174 26.03 -11.83 5.57
CA CYS A 174 27.08 -12.19 6.52
C CYS A 174 26.48 -12.35 7.91
N VAL A 175 26.64 -13.52 8.53
CA VAL A 175 26.14 -13.80 9.88
C VAL A 175 26.79 -12.88 10.92
N ALA A 176 28.10 -12.62 10.79
CA ALA A 176 28.84 -11.82 11.76
C ALA A 176 28.43 -10.33 11.79
N THR A 177 28.07 -9.75 10.63
CA THR A 177 27.76 -8.29 10.53
C THR A 177 26.30 -7.98 10.20
N GLY A 178 25.52 -8.97 9.79
CA GLY A 178 24.16 -8.79 9.24
C GLY A 178 24.11 -8.10 7.86
N ARG A 179 25.25 -7.70 7.29
CA ARG A 179 25.33 -6.99 6.02
C ARG A 179 25.17 -7.95 4.83
N LEU A 180 24.57 -7.45 3.75
CA LEU A 180 24.43 -8.20 2.50
C LEU A 180 25.78 -8.37 1.80
N ALA A 181 26.07 -9.59 1.34
CA ALA A 181 27.24 -9.87 0.52
C ALA A 181 27.14 -9.12 -0.80
N THR A 182 28.25 -8.55 -1.26
CA THR A 182 28.32 -7.84 -2.53
C THR A 182 29.01 -8.71 -3.57
N THR A 183 28.37 -8.91 -4.73
CA THR A 183 29.00 -9.62 -5.86
C THR A 183 29.92 -8.67 -6.62
N GLU A 184 31.15 -9.12 -6.88
CA GLU A 184 32.16 -8.37 -7.63
C GLU A 184 32.81 -9.28 -8.68
N THR A 185 32.82 -8.84 -9.94
CA THR A 185 33.65 -9.42 -10.99
C THR A 185 35.11 -8.99 -10.83
N LYS A 186 36.06 -9.93 -10.95
CA LYS A 186 37.49 -9.65 -11.16
C LYS A 186 37.93 -10.23 -12.50
N LYS A 187 38.59 -9.40 -13.33
CA LYS A 187 39.19 -9.83 -14.60
C LYS A 187 40.71 -9.76 -14.49
N LYS A 188 41.41 -10.74 -15.06
CA LYS A 188 42.88 -10.74 -15.18
C LYS A 188 43.26 -11.06 -16.61
N THR A 189 44.06 -10.18 -17.21
CA THR A 189 44.68 -10.41 -18.51
C THR A 189 46.10 -10.93 -18.31
N TYR A 190 46.41 -12.07 -18.90
CA TYR A 190 47.73 -12.71 -18.85
C TYR A 190 48.63 -12.16 -19.97
N ALA A 191 49.94 -12.35 -19.84
CA ALA A 191 50.93 -11.88 -20.82
C ALA A 191 50.73 -12.46 -22.23
N ASN A 192 50.02 -13.58 -22.37
CA ASN A 192 49.64 -14.19 -23.65
C ASN A 192 48.36 -13.60 -24.28
N GLY A 193 47.82 -12.51 -23.72
CA GLY A 193 46.59 -11.87 -24.19
C GLY A 193 45.28 -12.54 -23.73
N LYS A 194 45.34 -13.71 -23.06
CA LYS A 194 44.16 -14.37 -22.51
C LYS A 194 43.59 -13.54 -21.35
N THR A 195 42.29 -13.29 -21.33
CA THR A 195 41.62 -12.67 -20.18
C THR A 195 40.71 -13.69 -19.51
N GLU A 196 40.89 -13.89 -18.21
CA GLU A 196 40.00 -14.73 -17.39
C GLU A 196 39.19 -13.86 -16.43
N GLU A 197 37.93 -14.24 -16.23
CA GLU A 197 36.96 -13.54 -15.39
C GLU A 197 36.49 -14.48 -14.28
N TRP A 198 36.46 -13.98 -13.04
CA TRP A 198 35.93 -14.70 -11.89
C TRP A 198 34.95 -13.82 -11.13
N ILE A 199 33.89 -14.45 -10.63
CA ILE A 199 32.88 -13.81 -9.80
C ILE A 199 33.17 -14.16 -8.33
N TYR A 200 33.28 -13.13 -7.50
CA TYR A 200 33.50 -13.26 -6.07
C TYR A 200 32.35 -12.64 -5.29
N LEU A 201 31.99 -13.26 -4.18
CA LEU A 201 31.17 -12.67 -3.15
C LEU A 201 32.06 -12.07 -2.07
N ARG A 202 31.92 -10.77 -1.88
CA ARG A 202 32.58 -10.01 -0.83
C ARG A 202 31.75 -10.05 0.45
N THR A 203 32.35 -10.57 1.51
CA THR A 203 31.80 -10.64 2.87
C THR A 203 32.78 -10.01 3.87
N TRP A 204 32.46 -10.12 5.16
CA TRP A 204 33.29 -9.63 6.26
C TRP A 204 33.72 -10.80 7.14
N ASP A 205 34.93 -10.69 7.69
CA ASP A 205 35.50 -11.69 8.60
C ASP A 205 34.70 -11.71 9.92
N SER A 206 34.53 -12.92 10.48
CA SER A 206 33.85 -13.13 11.77
C SER A 206 34.69 -12.64 12.95
N ASN A 207 36.01 -12.72 12.84
CA ASN A 207 36.92 -12.29 13.92
C ASN A 207 37.27 -10.81 13.82
N ASN A 208 37.22 -10.24 12.61
CA ASN A 208 37.46 -8.82 12.37
C ASN A 208 36.46 -8.26 11.36
N HIS A 209 35.37 -7.69 11.88
CA HIS A 209 34.27 -7.12 11.08
C HIS A 209 34.67 -6.00 10.11
N ASN A 210 35.90 -5.46 10.19
CA ASN A 210 36.44 -4.48 9.25
C ASN A 210 37.24 -5.11 8.10
N ARG A 211 37.63 -6.38 8.22
CA ARG A 211 38.36 -7.13 7.20
C ARG A 211 37.38 -7.73 6.20
N ARG A 212 37.66 -7.54 4.91
CA ARG A 212 36.87 -8.08 3.79
C ARG A 212 37.41 -9.44 3.39
N ILE A 213 36.51 -10.39 3.17
CA ILE A 213 36.81 -11.73 2.64
C ILE A 213 36.15 -11.86 1.26
N TYR A 214 36.81 -12.58 0.36
CA TYR A 214 36.31 -12.86 -0.98
C TYR A 214 36.20 -14.37 -1.17
N VAL A 215 34.99 -14.83 -1.46
CA VAL A 215 34.71 -16.25 -1.73
C VAL A 215 34.28 -16.38 -3.19
N LYS A 216 34.82 -17.36 -3.92
CA LYS A 216 34.42 -17.64 -5.30
C LYS A 216 32.96 -18.10 -5.35
N GLU A 217 32.21 -17.64 -6.35
CA GLU A 217 30.81 -18.03 -6.55
C GLU A 217 30.64 -19.56 -6.70
N GLU A 218 31.57 -20.22 -7.40
CA GLU A 218 31.59 -21.69 -7.59
C GLU A 218 31.57 -22.49 -6.28
N ILE A 219 32.24 -21.99 -5.24
CA ILE A 219 32.29 -22.67 -3.93
C ILE A 219 30.91 -22.61 -3.28
N ILE A 220 30.27 -21.45 -3.37
CA ILE A 220 28.96 -21.20 -2.79
C ILE A 220 27.89 -21.99 -3.56
N LEU A 221 27.98 -22.04 -4.89
CA LEU A 221 27.10 -22.86 -5.74
C LEU A 221 27.11 -24.32 -5.28
N LYS A 222 28.28 -24.91 -5.05
CA LYS A 222 28.41 -26.30 -4.58
C LYS A 222 27.79 -26.52 -3.20
N GLU A 223 27.94 -25.58 -2.28
CA GLU A 223 27.32 -25.71 -0.95
C GLU A 223 25.80 -25.57 -1.02
N VAL A 224 25.27 -24.68 -1.88
CA VAL A 224 23.84 -24.53 -2.10
C VAL A 224 23.24 -25.76 -2.77
N GLU A 225 23.95 -26.34 -3.75
CA GLU A 225 23.55 -27.58 -4.42
C GLU A 225 23.39 -28.74 -3.43
N LYS A 226 24.35 -28.92 -2.50
CA LYS A 226 24.24 -29.94 -1.43
C LYS A 226 22.99 -29.77 -0.58
N VAL A 227 22.62 -28.53 -0.24
CA VAL A 227 21.40 -28.25 0.54
C VAL A 227 20.15 -28.62 -0.25
N PHE A 228 20.12 -28.35 -1.55
CA PHE A 228 19.00 -28.77 -2.40
C PHE A 228 18.95 -30.30 -2.57
N GLU A 229 20.09 -30.98 -2.59
CA GLU A 229 20.13 -32.44 -2.65
C GLU A 229 19.53 -33.09 -1.39
N THR A 230 19.69 -32.48 -0.21
CA THR A 230 19.05 -32.96 1.03
C THR A 230 17.54 -32.75 1.07
N LEU A 231 17.01 -31.85 0.23
CA LEU A 231 15.57 -31.58 0.13
C LEU A 231 14.87 -32.56 -0.82
N ARG A 232 15.63 -33.36 -1.57
CA ARG A 232 15.08 -34.33 -2.52
C ARG A 232 14.30 -35.40 -1.77
N LEU A 233 13.00 -35.50 -2.09
CA LEU A 233 12.16 -36.57 -1.60
C LEU A 233 12.28 -37.79 -2.52
N GLU A 234 12.13 -38.97 -1.94
CA GLU A 234 12.01 -40.19 -2.71
C GLU A 234 10.71 -40.15 -3.54
N PRO A 235 10.72 -40.59 -4.82
CA PRO A 235 9.57 -40.46 -5.70
C PRO A 235 8.29 -41.13 -5.18
N GLU A 236 8.43 -42.20 -4.39
CA GLU A 236 7.31 -42.91 -3.77
C GLU A 236 6.69 -42.09 -2.64
N LEU A 237 7.52 -41.56 -1.73
CA LEU A 237 7.08 -40.68 -0.64
C LEU A 237 6.44 -39.39 -1.18
N LEU A 238 6.97 -38.81 -2.27
CA LEU A 238 6.39 -37.62 -2.89
C LEU A 238 4.95 -37.87 -3.35
N LYS A 239 4.69 -39.02 -3.98
CA LYS A 239 3.34 -39.39 -4.42
C LYS A 239 2.38 -39.57 -3.25
N GLU A 240 2.84 -40.20 -2.16
CA GLU A 240 2.04 -40.38 -0.95
C GLU A 240 1.67 -39.04 -0.31
N VAL A 241 2.64 -38.12 -0.16
CA VAL A 241 2.42 -36.78 0.39
C VAL A 241 1.43 -35.99 -0.46
N ILE A 242 1.60 -35.97 -1.79
CA ILE A 242 0.68 -35.29 -2.69
C ILE A 242 -0.72 -35.90 -2.61
N SER A 243 -0.83 -37.24 -2.52
CA SER A 243 -2.11 -37.92 -2.35
C SER A 243 -2.79 -37.52 -1.04
N CYS A 244 -2.05 -37.45 0.06
CA CYS A 244 -2.55 -37.07 1.38
C CYS A 244 -3.03 -35.61 1.42
N ILE A 245 -2.29 -34.70 0.75
CA ILE A 245 -2.70 -33.29 0.58
C ILE A 245 -4.01 -33.22 -0.21
N LYS A 246 -4.10 -33.93 -1.35
CA LYS A 246 -5.31 -33.95 -2.19
C LYS A 246 -6.52 -34.52 -1.46
N SER A 247 -6.35 -35.59 -0.67
CA SER A 247 -7.45 -36.15 0.12
C SER A 247 -7.91 -35.18 1.21
N SER A 248 -6.98 -34.51 1.89
CA SER A 248 -7.30 -33.53 2.93
C SER A 248 -8.03 -32.32 2.36
N ALA A 249 -7.55 -31.77 1.24
CA ALA A 249 -8.20 -30.66 0.55
C ALA A 249 -9.61 -31.03 0.08
N LYS A 250 -9.81 -32.26 -0.40
CA LYS A 250 -11.14 -32.73 -0.80
C LYS A 250 -12.11 -32.82 0.38
N ILE A 251 -11.66 -33.34 1.52
CA ILE A 251 -12.48 -33.40 2.75
C ILE A 251 -12.90 -31.99 3.19
N GLU A 252 -11.96 -31.04 3.17
CA GLU A 252 -12.22 -29.65 3.52
C GLU A 252 -13.19 -28.99 2.52
N GLN A 253 -12.99 -29.21 1.22
CA GLN A 253 -13.89 -28.71 0.18
C GLN A 253 -15.32 -29.27 0.33
N ASP A 254 -15.45 -30.57 0.61
CA ASP A 254 -16.75 -31.21 0.83
C ASP A 254 -17.43 -30.67 2.10
N TYR A 255 -16.67 -30.44 3.18
CA TYR A 255 -17.16 -29.79 4.38
C TYR A 255 -17.67 -28.37 4.10
N HIS A 256 -16.90 -27.55 3.36
CA HIS A 256 -17.31 -26.20 2.98
C HIS A 256 -18.57 -26.19 2.11
N LYS A 257 -18.65 -27.05 1.10
CA LYS A 257 -19.84 -27.18 0.23
C LYS A 257 -21.08 -27.55 1.03
N ASN A 258 -20.96 -28.51 1.94
CA ASN A 258 -22.08 -28.90 2.80
C ASN A 258 -22.51 -27.74 3.70
N ARG A 259 -21.56 -27.04 4.32
CA ARG A 259 -21.86 -25.88 5.18
C ARG A 259 -22.52 -24.73 4.42
N ILE A 260 -22.05 -24.41 3.21
CA ILE A 260 -22.67 -23.39 2.35
C ILE A 260 -24.09 -23.82 1.97
N SER A 261 -24.31 -25.09 1.61
CA SER A 261 -25.64 -25.61 1.31
C SER A 261 -26.60 -25.51 2.49
N GLU A 262 -26.14 -25.81 3.70
CA GLU A 262 -26.90 -25.60 4.95
C GLU A 262 -27.28 -24.13 5.15
N LEU A 263 -26.31 -23.22 5.06
CA LEU A 263 -26.53 -21.78 5.21
C LEU A 263 -27.50 -21.22 4.15
N GLN A 264 -27.43 -21.70 2.90
CA GLN A 264 -28.37 -21.34 1.85
C GLN A 264 -29.79 -21.86 2.14
N SER A 265 -29.92 -23.07 2.69
CA SER A 265 -31.20 -23.61 3.18
C SER A 265 -31.76 -22.76 4.33
N GLU A 266 -30.91 -22.29 5.24
CA GLU A 266 -31.34 -21.39 6.31
C GLU A 266 -31.75 -20.01 5.77
N HIS A 267 -31.00 -19.44 4.83
CA HIS A 267 -31.35 -18.18 4.19
C HIS A 267 -32.71 -18.25 3.47
N THR A 268 -32.99 -19.33 2.76
CA THR A 268 -34.29 -19.55 2.10
C THR A 268 -35.43 -19.76 3.12
N LYS A 269 -35.18 -20.46 4.23
CA LYS A 269 -36.13 -20.54 5.36
C LYS A 269 -36.42 -19.17 5.98
N MET A 270 -35.42 -18.30 6.11
CA MET A 270 -35.64 -16.95 6.63
C MET A 270 -36.41 -16.07 5.64
N LYS A 271 -36.13 -16.17 4.35
CA LYS A 271 -36.90 -15.49 3.30
C LYS A 271 -38.37 -15.89 3.32
N THR A 272 -38.66 -17.20 3.33
CA THR A 272 -40.05 -17.69 3.40
C THR A 272 -40.77 -17.28 4.68
N ARG A 273 -40.05 -17.14 5.81
CA ARG A 273 -40.62 -16.57 7.05
C ARG A 273 -40.92 -15.08 6.93
N MET A 274 -40.09 -14.30 6.25
CA MET A 274 -40.36 -12.89 5.97
C MET A 274 -41.59 -12.73 5.07
N ASP A 275 -41.72 -13.54 4.02
CA ASP A 275 -42.89 -13.51 3.13
C ASP A 275 -44.19 -13.83 3.89
N LYS A 276 -44.16 -14.86 4.76
CA LYS A 276 -45.30 -15.16 5.66
C LYS A 276 -45.61 -14.06 6.67
N LEU A 277 -44.58 -13.38 7.19
CA LEU A 277 -44.75 -12.27 8.12
C LEU A 277 -45.45 -11.09 7.42
N THR A 278 -45.14 -10.86 6.14
CA THR A 278 -45.83 -9.83 5.35
C THR A 278 -47.27 -10.21 5.06
N ASP A 279 -47.56 -11.47 4.74
CA ASP A 279 -48.94 -11.95 4.50
C ASP A 279 -49.81 -11.78 5.77
N LEU A 280 -49.31 -12.21 6.94
CA LEU A 280 -50.01 -12.05 8.23
C LEU A 280 -50.26 -10.58 8.62
N PHE A 281 -49.38 -9.67 8.20
CA PHE A 281 -49.58 -8.24 8.41
C PHE A 281 -50.65 -7.66 7.49
N LEU A 282 -50.75 -8.15 6.24
CA LEU A 282 -51.79 -7.76 5.29
C LEU A 282 -53.17 -8.27 5.72
N ASP A 283 -53.23 -9.47 6.31
CA ASP A 283 -54.46 -10.08 6.84
C ASP A 283 -54.94 -9.41 8.16
N GLY A 284 -54.12 -8.55 8.76
CA GLY A 284 -54.45 -7.76 9.95
C GLY A 284 -54.27 -8.49 11.29
N ASP A 285 -53.62 -9.66 11.28
CA ASP A 285 -53.42 -10.50 12.47
C ASP A 285 -52.35 -9.96 13.44
N ILE A 286 -51.52 -9.01 12.99
CA ILE A 286 -50.34 -8.53 13.73
C ILE A 286 -50.33 -7.00 13.76
N THR A 287 -49.92 -6.42 14.90
CA THR A 287 -49.74 -4.97 15.01
C THR A 287 -48.49 -4.48 14.26
N LYS A 288 -48.48 -3.19 13.87
CA LYS A 288 -47.33 -2.59 13.18
C LYS A 288 -46.02 -2.74 13.97
N ALA A 289 -46.09 -2.59 15.30
CA ALA A 289 -44.91 -2.68 16.17
C ALA A 289 -44.33 -4.11 16.21
N GLU A 290 -45.18 -5.13 16.34
CA GLU A 290 -44.76 -6.54 16.34
C GLU A 290 -44.19 -6.99 14.98
N HIS A 291 -44.75 -6.48 13.88
CA HIS A 291 -44.21 -6.72 12.54
C HIS A 291 -42.82 -6.09 12.36
N GLU A 292 -42.65 -4.84 12.78
CA GLU A 292 -41.38 -4.11 12.66
C GLU A 292 -40.26 -4.78 13.48
N GLU A 293 -40.54 -5.18 14.72
CA GLU A 293 -39.59 -5.90 15.58
C GLU A 293 -39.18 -7.26 14.99
N LYS A 294 -40.14 -8.09 14.57
CA LYS A 294 -39.83 -9.41 13.96
C LYS A 294 -39.11 -9.28 12.63
N ARG A 295 -39.44 -8.26 11.83
CA ARG A 295 -38.79 -7.99 10.56
C ARG A 295 -37.33 -7.59 10.76
N GLU A 296 -37.04 -6.75 11.75
CA GLU A 296 -35.67 -6.35 12.08
C GLU A 296 -34.83 -7.55 12.52
N GLN A 297 -35.36 -8.41 13.41
CA GLN A 297 -34.68 -9.64 13.85
C GLN A 297 -34.39 -10.60 12.68
N LEU A 298 -35.32 -10.75 11.73
CA LEU A 298 -35.14 -11.61 10.56
C LEU A 298 -34.12 -11.02 9.57
N ILE A 299 -34.11 -9.70 9.40
CA ILE A 299 -33.13 -9.00 8.55
C ILE A 299 -31.73 -9.17 9.13
N GLN A 300 -31.56 -8.94 10.44
CA GLN A 300 -30.27 -9.08 11.10
C GLN A 300 -29.71 -10.50 10.95
N LYS A 301 -30.52 -11.52 11.26
CA LYS A 301 -30.11 -12.93 11.07
C LYS A 301 -29.77 -13.27 9.62
N ARG A 302 -30.49 -12.68 8.66
CA ARG A 302 -30.21 -12.88 7.23
C ARG A 302 -28.89 -12.23 6.84
N GLU A 303 -28.59 -11.03 7.33
CA GLU A 303 -27.30 -10.37 7.12
C GLU A 303 -26.16 -11.16 7.74
N ASP A 304 -26.32 -11.70 8.95
CA ASP A 304 -25.34 -12.57 9.59
C ASP A 304 -25.04 -13.82 8.72
N ILE A 305 -26.08 -14.51 8.23
CA ILE A 305 -25.92 -15.67 7.34
C ILE A 305 -25.23 -15.29 6.03
N VAL A 306 -25.58 -14.14 5.42
CA VAL A 306 -24.93 -13.67 4.19
C VAL A 306 -23.46 -13.35 4.43
N ASN A 307 -23.12 -12.75 5.57
CA ASN A 307 -21.75 -12.49 5.95
C ASN A 307 -20.96 -13.78 6.19
N GLU A 308 -21.57 -14.80 6.82
CA GLU A 308 -20.95 -16.12 6.99
C GLU A 308 -20.69 -16.80 5.63
N ILE A 309 -21.66 -16.79 4.70
CA ILE A 309 -21.47 -17.34 3.35
C ILE A 309 -20.32 -16.62 2.63
N ALA A 310 -20.30 -15.28 2.67
CA ALA A 310 -19.24 -14.49 2.04
C ALA A 310 -17.85 -14.77 2.64
N SER A 311 -17.77 -15.17 3.91
CA SER A 311 -16.52 -15.58 4.55
C SER A 311 -16.02 -16.96 4.06
N HIS A 312 -16.95 -17.87 3.76
CA HIS A 312 -16.64 -19.22 3.31
C HIS A 312 -16.34 -19.33 1.80
N ASP A 313 -16.88 -18.42 0.97
CA ASP A 313 -16.60 -18.36 -0.48
C ASP A 313 -15.12 -18.02 -0.81
N ASN A 314 -14.33 -17.60 0.19
CA ASN A 314 -12.92 -17.23 0.02
C ASN A 314 -11.91 -18.33 0.39
N ALA A 315 -12.35 -19.54 0.72
CA ALA A 315 -11.47 -20.64 1.12
C ALA A 315 -11.55 -21.84 0.14
N ASP A 316 -10.48 -22.48 -0.33
CA ASP A 316 -9.11 -22.05 -0.60
C ASP A 316 -8.48 -23.07 -1.57
N ASP A 317 -9.09 -23.28 -2.75
CA ASP A 317 -8.54 -24.21 -3.76
C ASP A 317 -7.08 -23.83 -4.12
N LYS A 318 -6.80 -22.52 -4.14
CA LYS A 318 -5.47 -21.94 -4.38
C LYS A 318 -4.43 -22.34 -3.34
N PHE A 319 -4.81 -22.50 -2.07
CA PHE A 319 -3.86 -22.89 -1.03
C PHE A 319 -3.37 -24.32 -1.25
N SER A 320 -4.28 -25.25 -1.54
CA SER A 320 -3.93 -26.65 -1.79
C SER A 320 -3.07 -26.82 -3.05
N GLU A 321 -3.39 -26.10 -4.13
CA GLU A 321 -2.59 -26.06 -5.35
C GLU A 321 -1.20 -25.46 -5.09
N CYS A 322 -1.12 -24.37 -4.32
CA CYS A 322 0.14 -23.74 -3.94
C CYS A 322 1.01 -24.70 -3.11
N LEU A 323 0.42 -25.44 -2.16
CA LEU A 323 1.11 -26.41 -1.34
C LEU A 323 1.66 -27.57 -2.17
N ILE A 324 0.87 -28.11 -3.10
CA ILE A 324 1.31 -29.17 -4.02
C ILE A 324 2.48 -28.66 -4.87
N ASN A 325 2.33 -27.48 -5.49
CA ASN A 325 3.37 -26.87 -6.31
C ASN A 325 4.66 -26.61 -5.49
N LEU A 326 4.53 -26.20 -4.23
CA LEU A 326 5.67 -25.98 -3.33
C LEU A 326 6.41 -27.30 -3.04
N VAL A 327 5.68 -28.37 -2.74
CA VAL A 327 6.27 -29.69 -2.47
C VAL A 327 6.95 -30.26 -3.71
N GLU A 328 6.32 -30.14 -4.88
CA GLU A 328 6.90 -30.55 -6.17
C GLU A 328 8.16 -29.73 -6.49
N LEU A 329 8.10 -28.40 -6.31
CA LEU A 329 9.25 -27.52 -6.51
C LEU A 329 10.39 -27.84 -5.55
N ALA A 330 10.10 -28.09 -4.27
CA ALA A 330 11.10 -28.43 -3.27
C ALA A 330 11.80 -29.75 -3.62
N SER A 331 11.04 -30.77 -4.04
CA SER A 331 11.59 -32.06 -4.45
C SER A 331 12.40 -31.97 -5.75
N GLY A 332 11.99 -31.09 -6.68
CA GLY A 332 12.68 -30.83 -7.95
C GLY A 332 13.76 -29.74 -7.87
N ALA A 333 13.99 -29.12 -6.71
CA ALA A 333 14.81 -27.94 -6.57
C ALA A 333 16.27 -28.16 -7.01
N ALA A 334 16.83 -29.33 -6.71
CA ALA A 334 18.20 -29.68 -7.09
C ALA A 334 18.37 -29.77 -8.63
N GLU A 335 17.39 -30.36 -9.32
CA GLU A 335 17.41 -30.50 -10.78
C GLU A 335 17.14 -29.16 -11.46
N ALA A 336 16.16 -28.39 -10.97
CA ALA A 336 15.85 -27.05 -11.46
C ALA A 336 17.04 -26.08 -11.27
N PHE A 337 17.74 -26.16 -10.14
CA PHE A 337 18.92 -25.34 -9.85
C PHE A 337 20.07 -25.67 -10.82
N LYS A 338 20.33 -26.96 -11.07
CA LYS A 338 21.32 -27.40 -12.07
C LYS A 338 20.98 -26.91 -13.47
N GLY A 339 19.72 -27.06 -13.89
CA GLY A 339 19.24 -26.60 -15.21
C GLY A 339 19.38 -25.09 -15.41
N SER A 340 19.04 -24.30 -14.39
CA SER A 340 19.13 -22.83 -14.46
C SER A 340 20.56 -22.31 -14.52
N THR A 341 21.55 -23.03 -13.97
CA THR A 341 22.96 -22.65 -14.09
C THR A 341 23.58 -22.96 -15.46
N ALA A 342 22.99 -23.87 -16.25
CA ALA A 342 23.50 -24.25 -17.57
C ALA A 342 23.16 -23.21 -18.66
N GLU A 343 22.04 -22.51 -18.54
CA GLU A 343 21.61 -21.51 -19.53
C GLU A 343 22.31 -20.15 -19.35
N GLY A 344 22.91 -19.87 -18.18
CA GLY A 344 23.65 -18.63 -17.92
C GLY A 344 25.07 -18.56 -18.50
N ASN A 345 25.55 -19.61 -19.16
CA ASN A 345 26.88 -19.68 -19.79
C ASN A 345 26.84 -19.63 -21.33
N VAL A 346 25.68 -19.32 -21.93
CA VAL A 346 25.53 -19.13 -23.37
C VAL A 346 24.93 -17.76 -23.64
N ASN A 347 25.81 -16.73 -23.69
CA ASN A 347 25.86 -15.67 -24.71
C ASN A 347 26.82 -14.55 -24.29
#